data_AF-A0A353E361-F1
#
_entry.id   AF-A0A353E361-F1
#
_cell.length_a   1.000
_cell.length_b   1.000
_cell.length_c   1.000
_cell.angle_alpha   90.00
_cell.angle_beta   90.00
_cell.angle_gamma   90.00
#
_symmetry.space_group_name_H-M   'P 1'
#
loop_
_entity.id
_entity.type
_entity.pdbx_description
1 polymer ?
#
loop_
_entity_poly.entity_id
_entity_poly.type
_entity_poly.pdbx_seq_one_letter_code
_entity_poly.pdbx_strand_id
1 'polypeptide(L)' 'MQKYADYIKQIEIESLWSGTKHILWNLDRRVNILSGVNGVGKSTILNKVVKGLAAGGEFPSHMLKGVH' A
#
# COMPACT_ATOMS: atom_id res chain seq x y z
N MET A 1 2.00 8.05 -23.20
CA MET A 1 2.19 7.11 -22.08
C MET A 1 1.07 6.09 -22.14
N GLN A 2 1.38 4.80 -22.22
CA GLN A 2 0.33 3.77 -22.31
C GLN A 2 -0.40 3.68 -20.97
N LYS A 3 -1.74 3.68 -21.00
CA LYS A 3 -2.56 3.56 -19.81
C LYS A 3 -2.62 2.08 -19.40
N TYR A 4 -2.13 1.74 -18.21
CA TYR A 4 -2.11 0.37 -17.72
C TYR A 4 -3.45 -0.11 -17.15
N ALA A 5 -4.24 0.79 -16.55
CA ALA A 5 -5.55 0.48 -15.98
C ALA A 5 -6.41 1.75 -15.83
N ASP A 6 -7.73 1.57 -15.69
CA ASP A 6 -8.67 2.68 -15.45
C ASP A 6 -8.69 3.15 -13.99
N TYR A 7 -8.61 2.21 -13.05
CA TYR A 7 -8.61 2.46 -11.60
C TYR A 7 -8.12 1.20 -10.87
N ILE A 8 -7.71 1.37 -9.61
CA ILE A 8 -7.31 0.27 -8.73
C ILE A 8 -8.55 -0.19 -7.96
N LYS A 9 -8.83 -1.49 -7.93
CA LYS A 9 -9.96 -2.07 -7.20
C LYS A 9 -9.60 -2.42 -5.75
N GLN A 10 -8.42 -2.97 -5.57
CA GLN A 10 -7.98 -3.51 -4.30
C GLN A 10 -6.48 -3.31 -4.15
N ILE A 11 -6.04 -3.06 -2.93
CA ILE A 11 -4.66 -3.14 -2.50
C ILE A 11 -4.59 -4.24 -1.44
N GLU A 12 -3.71 -5.20 -1.65
CA GLU A 12 -3.39 -6.24 -0.69
C GLU A 12 -1.94 -6.10 -0.26
N ILE A 13 -1.72 -6.04 1.05
CA ILE A 13 -0.37 -5.96 1.64
C ILE A 13 -0.30 -7.04 2.71
N GLU A 14 0.16 -8.22 2.30
CA GLU A 14 0.23 -9.44 3.11
C GLU A 14 0.93 -9.26 4.47
N SER A 15 1.94 -8.39 4.51
CA SER A 15 2.79 -8.22 5.70
C SER A 15 3.31 -6.81 5.84
N LEU A 16 2.76 -6.08 6.81
CA LEU A 16 3.35 -4.87 7.36
C LEU A 16 3.78 -5.11 8.81
N TRP A 17 4.62 -4.22 9.32
CA TRP A 17 5.11 -4.24 10.70
C TRP A 17 5.67 -5.63 11.09
N SER A 18 6.65 -6.10 10.34
CA SER A 18 7.28 -7.42 10.55
C SER A 18 6.31 -8.61 10.49
N GLY A 19 5.32 -8.53 9.59
CA GLY A 19 4.36 -9.61 9.35
C GLY A 19 3.18 -9.67 10.33
N THR A 20 3.03 -8.67 11.20
CA THR A 20 2.00 -8.68 12.25
C THR A 20 0.63 -8.22 11.77
N LYS A 21 0.52 -7.62 10.58
CA LYS A 21 -0.78 -7.21 10.05
C LYS A 21 -0.83 -7.24 8.54
N HIS A 22 -1.86 -7.93 8.08
CA HIS A 22 -2.29 -8.01 6.70
C HIS A 22 -3.31 -6.88 6.45
N ILE A 23 -3.12 -6.10 5.39
CA ILE A 23 -4.10 -5.12 4.93
C ILE A 23 -4.74 -5.60 3.63
N LEU A 24 -6.05 -5.70 3.66
CA LEU A 24 -6.89 -5.81 2.46
C LEU A 24 -7.72 -4.54 2.36
N TRP A 25 -7.44 -3.72 1.34
CA TRP A 25 -8.10 -2.43 1.15
C TRP A 25 -8.82 -2.39 -0.20
N ASN A 26 -10.14 -2.52 -0.15
CA ASN A 26 -11.01 -2.28 -1.30
C ASN A 26 -11.19 -0.78 -1.51
N LEU A 27 -10.92 -0.32 -2.72
CA LEU A 27 -10.86 1.10 -3.05
C LEU A 27 -12.14 1.57 -3.75
N ASP A 28 -12.60 2.75 -3.34
CA ASP A 28 -13.56 3.54 -4.10
C ASP A 28 -12.87 4.28 -5.24
N ARG A 29 -13.56 4.46 -6.38
CA ARG A 29 -12.98 5.11 -7.56
C ARG A 29 -12.80 6.62 -7.39
N ARG A 30 -13.51 7.24 -6.44
CA ARG A 30 -13.54 8.69 -6.22
C ARG A 30 -12.59 9.07 -5.10
N VAL A 31 -12.85 8.59 -3.89
CA VAL A 31 -12.12 9.02 -2.70
C VAL A 31 -11.91 7.85 -1.74
N ASN A 32 -10.66 7.69 -1.28
CA ASN A 32 -10.29 6.73 -0.26
C ASN A 32 -9.65 7.48 0.91
N ILE A 33 -10.06 7.13 2.13
CA ILE A 33 -9.61 7.82 3.35
C ILE A 33 -8.74 6.86 4.15
N LEU A 34 -7.52 7.30 4.46
CA LEU A 34 -6.64 6.63 5.41
C LEU A 34 -6.52 7.52 6.66
N SER A 35 -7.26 7.16 7.72
CA SER A 35 -7.36 7.94 8.95
C SER A 35 -6.70 7.21 10.14
N GLY A 36 -6.44 7.94 11.22
CA GLY A 36 -5.85 7.43 12.46
C GLY A 36 -4.85 8.39 13.09
N VAL A 37 -4.37 8.05 14.28
CA VAL A 37 -3.40 8.86 15.04
C VAL A 37 -2.03 8.98 14.36
N ASN A 38 -1.19 9.91 14.80
CA ASN A 38 0.18 10.03 14.31
C ASN A 38 1.00 8.78 14.67
N GLY A 39 1.92 8.38 13.80
CA GLY A 39 2.75 7.18 14.00
C GLY A 39 2.09 5.84 13.69
N VAL A 40 0.76 5.78 13.46
CA VAL A 40 0.04 4.51 13.20
C VAL A 40 0.40 3.81 11.87
N GLY A 41 1.21 4.44 11.02
CA GLY A 41 1.69 3.85 9.77
C GLY A 41 0.92 4.24 8.50
N LYS A 42 0.12 5.31 8.52
CA LYS A 42 -0.60 5.81 7.33
C LYS A 42 0.34 6.02 6.13
N SER A 43 1.43 6.77 6.34
CA SER A 43 2.44 7.01 5.30
C SER A 43 3.19 5.74 4.90
N THR A 44 3.37 4.78 5.82
CA THR A 44 3.99 3.48 5.53
C THR A 44 3.16 2.67 4.53
N ILE A 45 1.84 2.64 4.71
CA ILE A 45 0.91 1.98 3.79
C ILE A 45 1.01 2.64 2.41
N LEU A 46 0.88 3.96 2.32
CA LEU A 46 0.97 4.69 1.04
C LEU A 46 2.32 4.47 0.34
N ASN A 47 3.44 4.50 1.08
CA ASN A 47 4.76 4.25 0.52
C ASN A 47 4.91 2.84 -0.06
N LYS A 48 4.32 1.82 0.60
CA LYS A 48 4.32 0.46 0.08
C LYS A 48 3.52 0.36 -1.23
N VAL A 49 2.36 1.01 -1.27
CA VAL A 49 1.49 1.10 -2.44
C VAL A 49 2.22 1.73 -3.63
N VAL A 50 2.80 2.92 -3.44
CA VAL A 50 3.51 3.65 -4.51
C VAL A 50 4.69 2.84 -5.05
N LYS A 51 5.48 2.20 -4.18
CA LYS A 51 6.62 1.36 -4.59
C LYS A 51 6.17 0.12 -5.38
N GLY A 52 5.09 -0.54 -4.97
CA GLY A 52 4.56 -1.70 -5.70
C GLY A 52 3.99 -1.33 -7.06
N LEU A 53 3.29 -0.20 -7.16
CA LEU A 53 2.79 0.30 -8.45
C LEU A 53 3.92 0.64 -9.42
N ALA A 54 5.01 1.23 -8.93
CA ALA A 54 6.21 1.49 -9.75
C ALA A 54 6.89 0.20 -10.24
N ALA A 55 6.71 -0.92 -9.52
CA ALA A 55 7.21 -2.25 -9.87
C ALA A 55 6.21 -3.08 -10.71
N GLY A 56 5.14 -2.48 -11.24
CA GLY A 56 4.15 -3.19 -12.06
C GLY A 56 3.03 -3.88 -11.29
N GLY A 57 2.87 -3.58 -10.00
CA GLY A 57 1.77 -4.09 -9.16
C GLY A 57 2.17 -5.19 -8.18
N GLU A 58 3.46 -5.58 -8.14
CA GLU A 58 3.96 -6.58 -7.19
C GLU A 58 4.47 -5.94 -5.89
N PHE A 59 4.09 -6.52 -4.74
CA PHE A 59 4.51 -6.08 -3.41
C PHE A 59 5.48 -7.08 -2.80
N PRO A 60 6.81 -6.90 -2.92
CA PRO A 60 7.76 -7.79 -2.25
C PRO A 60 7.57 -7.69 -0.74
N SER A 61 7.17 -8.80 -0.10
CA SER A 61 6.84 -8.92 1.32
C SER A 61 8.03 -8.59 2.24
N HIS A 62 9.26 -8.71 1.73
CA HIS A 62 10.52 -8.66 2.49
C HIS A 62 11.31 -7.32 2.45
N MET A 63 10.83 -6.26 1.79
CA MET A 63 11.63 -5.03 1.61
C MET A 63 11.13 -3.78 2.35
N LEU A 64 11.21 -3.76 3.69
CA LEU A 64 11.29 -2.52 4.45
C LEU A 64 12.35 -2.66 5.57
N LYS A 65 13.62 -2.51 5.23
CA LYS A 65 14.64 -2.03 6.18
C LYS A 65 14.58 -0.50 6.18
N GLY A 66 14.59 0.13 7.36
CA GLY A 66 14.75 1.58 7.49
C GLY A 66 13.60 2.34 8.17
N VAL A 67 13.08 1.82 9.28
CA VAL A 67 12.50 2.68 10.32
C VAL A 67 13.54 2.67 11.44
N HIS A 68 14.13 3.84 11.72
CA HIS A 68 14.75 4.11 13.02
C HIS A 68 13.64 4.46 14.01
#